data_AF-A0A1G5J4U4-F1
#
_entry.id   AF-A0A1G5J4U4-F1
#
_cell.length_a   1.000
_cell.length_b   1.000
_cell.length_c   1.000
_cell.angle_alpha   90.00
_cell.angle_beta   90.00
_cell.angle_gamma   90.00
#
_symmetry.space_group_name_H-M   'P 1'
#
loop_
_entity.id
_entity.type
_entity.pdbx_description
1 polymer ?
#
loop_
_entity_poly.entity_id
_entity_poly.type
_entity_poly.pdbx_seq_one_letter_code
_entity_poly.pdbx_strand_id
1 'polypeptide(L)'
;LEEYRERFCSLSAYVKDIKQRFSCFYNKRKKRKGTLWGERFKSVIVEQGNTLVHCLAYIDLNAVRAGIVKRPEDYRWCSIGYHIQTGNKDGFLSSDLGTPDFGVDDAATQLKTYREYLYHIGAIDKGGKAKISRKVLEEETTEGFEMNRLRRFQYRSRYFTDSGIIGSRAFVETQYEIFKDHFRSTREKIPKRVKGIEGMYSLKRLAED
;
A
#
# COMPACT_ATOMS: atom_id res chain seq x y z
N LEU A 1 -22.42 19.96 21.55
CA LEU A 1 -22.48 18.55 21.10
C LEU A 1 -22.81 18.44 19.62
N GLU A 2 -23.80 19.21 19.15
CA GLU A 2 -24.24 19.26 17.75
C GLU A 2 -23.15 19.73 16.77
N GLU A 3 -22.46 20.83 17.08
CA GLU A 3 -21.31 21.35 16.29
C GLU A 3 -20.22 20.29 16.05
N TYR A 4 -19.89 19.49 17.08
CA TYR A 4 -18.90 18.41 16.94
C TYR A 4 -19.39 17.30 16.02
N ARG A 5 -20.69 16.96 16.06
CA ARG A 5 -21.28 15.94 15.17
C ARG A 5 -21.26 16.41 13.71
N GLU A 6 -21.66 17.64 13.45
CA GLU A 6 -21.60 18.22 12.09
C GLU A 6 -20.18 18.20 11.54
N ARG A 7 -19.19 18.55 12.38
CA ARG A 7 -17.79 18.50 11.99
C ARG A 7 -17.29 17.09 11.70
N PHE A 8 -17.70 16.09 12.48
CA PHE A 8 -17.30 14.69 12.25
C PHE A 8 -17.93 14.09 11.00
N CYS A 9 -19.13 14.53 10.61
CA CYS A 9 -19.79 14.08 9.37
C CYS A 9 -19.38 14.90 8.13
N SER A 10 -18.59 15.96 8.29
CA SER A 10 -18.16 16.81 7.19
C SER A 10 -16.81 16.36 6.61
N LEU A 11 -16.84 15.80 5.40
CA LEU A 11 -15.63 15.46 4.63
C LEU A 11 -14.69 16.67 4.48
N SER A 12 -15.26 17.86 4.28
CA SER A 12 -14.50 19.11 4.17
C SER A 12 -13.71 19.42 5.43
N ALA A 13 -14.32 19.25 6.60
CA ALA A 13 -13.66 19.47 7.88
C ALA A 13 -12.56 18.43 8.13
N TYR A 14 -12.85 17.15 7.84
CA TYR A 14 -11.89 16.06 7.96
C TYR A 14 -10.63 16.31 7.11
N VAL A 15 -10.79 16.62 5.81
CA VAL A 15 -9.66 16.87 4.91
C VAL A 15 -8.90 18.15 5.31
N LYS A 16 -9.61 19.19 5.78
CA LYS A 16 -8.98 20.40 6.33
C LYS A 16 -8.06 20.05 7.49
N ASP A 17 -8.53 19.26 8.45
CA ASP A 17 -7.75 18.89 9.63
C ASP A 17 -6.50 18.08 9.27
N ILE A 18 -6.61 17.13 8.34
CA ILE A 18 -5.44 16.39 7.81
C ILE A 18 -4.43 17.35 7.18
N LYS A 19 -4.87 18.17 6.23
CA LYS A 19 -4.00 19.10 5.49
C LYS A 19 -3.32 20.08 6.43
N GLN A 20 -4.06 20.65 7.39
CA GLN A 20 -3.53 21.63 8.33
C GLN A 20 -2.53 20.99 9.30
N ARG A 21 -2.89 19.87 9.95
CA ARG A 21 -2.00 19.19 10.90
C ARG A 21 -0.70 18.75 10.24
N PHE A 22 -0.77 18.18 9.04
CA PHE A 22 0.43 17.77 8.31
C PHE A 22 1.29 18.96 7.88
N SER A 23 0.68 20.07 7.43
CA SER A 23 1.42 21.29 7.08
C SER A 23 2.18 21.85 8.28
N CYS A 24 1.53 21.96 9.44
CA CYS A 24 2.16 22.42 10.67
C CYS A 24 3.33 21.51 11.07
N PHE A 25 3.12 20.18 11.06
CA PHE A 25 4.16 19.19 11.35
C PHE A 25 5.35 19.31 10.39
N TYR A 26 5.09 19.33 9.08
CA TYR A 26 6.12 19.36 8.06
C TYR A 26 6.91 20.68 8.09
N ASN A 27 6.22 21.82 8.20
CA ASN A 27 6.84 23.14 8.28
C ASN A 27 7.71 23.29 9.53
N LYS A 28 7.23 22.82 10.69
CA LYS A 28 8.04 22.79 11.92
C LYS A 28 9.30 21.93 11.73
N ARG A 29 9.15 20.72 11.16
CA ARG A 29 10.27 19.80 10.93
C ARG A 29 11.30 20.31 9.93
N LYS A 30 10.86 21.03 8.89
CA LYS A 30 11.72 21.56 7.82
C LYS A 30 12.10 23.02 7.99
N LYS A 31 11.74 23.66 9.11
CA LYS A 31 11.95 25.10 9.39
C LYS A 31 11.43 25.99 8.25
N ARG A 32 10.30 25.62 7.64
CA ARG A 32 9.64 26.36 6.55
C ARG A 32 8.42 27.11 7.07
N LYS A 33 7.97 28.11 6.32
CA LYS A 33 6.69 28.82 6.51
C LYS A 33 5.91 28.80 5.18
N GLY A 34 4.60 29.00 5.25
CA GLY A 34 3.72 29.05 4.07
C GLY A 34 2.93 27.76 3.80
N THR A 35 2.21 27.76 2.68
CA THR A 35 1.31 26.69 2.25
C THR A 35 2.07 25.49 1.71
N LEU A 36 1.71 24.29 2.19
CA LEU A 36 2.27 23.02 1.69
C LEU A 36 1.46 22.44 0.52
N TRP A 37 0.16 22.70 0.51
CA TRP A 37 -0.79 22.17 -0.46
C TRP A 37 -1.10 23.22 -1.53
N GLY A 38 -1.23 22.81 -2.79
CA GLY A 38 -1.59 23.70 -3.90
C GLY A 38 -3.07 24.08 -3.89
N GLU A 39 -3.95 23.12 -4.18
CA GLU A 39 -5.40 23.36 -4.32
C GLU A 39 -6.24 22.78 -3.16
N ARG A 40 -7.52 23.17 -3.15
CA ARG A 40 -8.56 22.51 -2.36
C ARG A 40 -8.72 21.06 -2.81
N PHE A 41 -9.27 20.21 -1.93
CA PHE A 41 -9.59 18.84 -2.33
C PHE A 41 -10.78 18.85 -3.29
N LYS A 42 -10.82 17.88 -4.19
CA LYS A 42 -11.96 17.64 -5.08
C LYS A 42 -12.75 16.46 -4.52
N SER A 43 -14.07 16.55 -4.57
CA SER A 43 -14.98 15.48 -4.21
C SER A 43 -15.91 15.27 -5.38
N VAL A 44 -15.88 14.05 -5.93
CA VAL A 44 -16.66 13.66 -7.10
C VAL A 44 -17.34 12.35 -6.73
N ILE A 45 -18.64 12.27 -6.95
CA ILE A 45 -19.39 11.04 -6.76
C ILE A 45 -18.99 10.08 -7.87
N VAL A 46 -18.61 8.86 -7.49
CA VAL A 46 -18.34 7.78 -8.42
C VAL A 46 -19.62 6.98 -8.55
N GLU A 47 -20.21 6.99 -9.74
CA GLU A 47 -21.41 6.21 -10.05
C GLU A 47 -21.12 4.71 -10.08
N GLN A 48 -22.16 3.90 -9.91
CA GLN A 48 -22.07 2.44 -9.90
C GLN A 48 -21.60 1.88 -11.25
N GLY A 49 -21.02 0.68 -11.24
CA GLY A 49 -20.53 -0.02 -12.42
C GLY A 49 -19.00 0.06 -12.58
N ASN A 50 -18.53 0.01 -13.83
CA ASN A 50 -17.09 -0.03 -14.16
C ASN A 50 -16.33 1.26 -13.80
N THR A 51 -17.02 2.35 -13.47
CA THR A 51 -16.40 3.63 -13.10
C THR A 51 -15.49 3.49 -11.87
N LEU A 52 -15.89 2.68 -10.89
CA LEU A 52 -15.09 2.47 -9.67
C LEU A 52 -13.76 1.79 -9.99
N VAL A 53 -13.76 0.68 -10.74
CA VAL A 53 -12.51 -0.02 -11.09
C VAL A 53 -11.57 0.84 -11.93
N HIS A 54 -12.11 1.67 -12.84
CA HIS A 54 -11.31 2.65 -13.59
C HIS A 54 -10.67 3.69 -12.67
N CYS A 55 -11.41 4.21 -11.69
CA CYS A 55 -10.89 5.17 -10.70
C CYS A 55 -9.80 4.54 -9.82
N LEU A 56 -10.00 3.32 -9.32
CA LEU A 56 -9.01 2.59 -8.53
C LEU A 56 -7.74 2.36 -9.36
N ALA A 57 -7.89 1.89 -10.60
CA ALA A 57 -6.76 1.64 -11.49
C ALA A 57 -5.98 2.90 -11.84
N TYR A 58 -6.67 4.03 -11.99
CA TYR A 58 -5.99 5.33 -12.13
C TYR A 58 -5.08 5.61 -10.94
N ILE A 59 -5.55 5.39 -9.71
CA ILE A 59 -4.79 5.66 -8.49
C ILE A 59 -3.58 4.73 -8.39
N ASP A 60 -3.78 3.41 -8.53
CA ASP A 60 -2.72 2.42 -8.36
C ASP A 60 -1.66 2.49 -9.49
N LEU A 61 -2.05 2.88 -10.71
CA LEU A 61 -1.11 3.05 -11.82
C LEU A 61 -0.33 4.37 -11.79
N ASN A 62 -0.70 5.35 -10.95
CA ASN A 62 -0.02 6.65 -10.95
C ASN A 62 1.49 6.55 -10.73
N ALA A 63 1.93 5.66 -9.84
CA ALA A 63 3.36 5.45 -9.58
C ALA A 63 4.09 4.84 -10.79
N VAL A 64 3.43 3.94 -11.51
CA VAL A 64 3.95 3.38 -12.78
C VAL A 64 4.02 4.47 -13.84
N ARG A 65 2.94 5.25 -14.01
CA ARG A 65 2.86 6.32 -15.01
C ARG A 65 3.85 7.45 -14.76
N ALA A 66 4.18 7.71 -13.50
CA ALA A 66 5.23 8.63 -13.08
C ALA A 66 6.66 8.05 -13.22
N GLY A 67 6.81 6.78 -13.61
CA GLY A 67 8.11 6.12 -13.77
C GLY A 67 8.82 5.79 -12.45
N ILE A 68 8.11 5.86 -11.31
CA ILE A 68 8.67 5.57 -9.98
C ILE A 68 8.88 4.07 -9.80
N VAL A 69 7.97 3.27 -10.38
CA VAL A 69 8.00 1.80 -10.29
C VAL A 69 7.67 1.13 -11.63
N LYS A 70 8.07 -0.14 -11.77
CA LYS A 70 7.79 -0.94 -12.98
C LYS A 70 6.50 -1.74 -12.86
N ARG A 71 6.15 -2.17 -11.64
CA ARG A 71 4.92 -2.90 -11.32
C ARG A 71 4.09 -2.09 -10.33
N PRO A 72 2.75 -2.08 -10.42
CA PRO A 72 1.93 -1.25 -9.53
C PRO A 72 2.14 -1.61 -8.05
N GLU A 73 2.26 -2.89 -7.73
CA GLU A 73 2.49 -3.37 -6.36
C GLU A 73 3.88 -3.09 -5.80
N ASP A 74 4.85 -2.71 -6.64
CA ASP A 74 6.15 -2.25 -6.17
C ASP A 74 5.98 -0.94 -5.39
N TYR A 75 4.97 -0.13 -5.68
CA TYR A 75 4.74 1.11 -4.96
C TYR A 75 4.03 0.83 -3.64
N ARG A 76 4.73 1.02 -2.53
CA ARG A 76 4.22 0.64 -1.21
C ARG A 76 2.95 1.40 -0.80
N TRP A 77 2.88 2.69 -1.13
CA TRP A 77 1.85 3.59 -0.61
C TRP A 77 0.63 3.65 -1.53
N CYS A 78 0.18 2.50 -2.02
CA CYS A 78 -1.06 2.33 -2.76
C CYS A 78 -1.86 1.13 -2.24
N SER A 79 -3.11 1.02 -2.67
CA SER A 79 -4.04 0.00 -2.18
C SER A 79 -3.55 -1.39 -2.58
N ILE A 80 -3.21 -1.60 -3.86
CA ILE A 80 -2.72 -2.91 -4.34
C ILE A 80 -1.44 -3.35 -3.61
N GLY A 81 -0.51 -2.42 -3.34
CA GLY A 81 0.70 -2.70 -2.57
C GLY A 81 0.40 -3.11 -1.13
N TYR A 82 -0.59 -2.48 -0.48
CA TYR A 82 -1.05 -2.88 0.85
C TYR A 82 -1.69 -4.27 0.83
N HIS A 83 -2.63 -4.54 -0.10
CA HIS A 83 -3.27 -5.86 -0.22
C HIS A 83 -2.24 -6.99 -0.43
N ILE A 84 -1.24 -6.79 -1.28
CA ILE A 84 -0.20 -7.80 -1.55
C ILE A 84 0.74 -7.97 -0.35
N GLN A 85 1.11 -6.88 0.32
CA GLN A 85 2.04 -6.95 1.45
C GLN A 85 1.38 -7.53 2.70
N THR A 86 0.15 -7.14 3.02
CA THR A 86 -0.49 -7.47 4.31
C THR A 86 -1.56 -8.53 4.18
N GLY A 87 -2.08 -8.79 2.98
CA GLY A 87 -3.28 -9.59 2.77
C GLY A 87 -4.55 -8.91 3.27
N ASN A 88 -4.52 -7.58 3.50
CA ASN A 88 -5.61 -6.83 4.14
C ASN A 88 -6.11 -7.47 5.46
N LYS A 89 -5.22 -8.11 6.23
CA LYS A 89 -5.55 -8.86 7.44
C LYS A 89 -6.30 -8.06 8.50
N ASP A 90 -6.02 -6.76 8.59
CA ASP A 90 -6.64 -5.88 9.57
C ASP A 90 -7.99 -5.33 9.07
N GLY A 91 -8.46 -5.72 7.88
CA GLY A 91 -9.69 -5.22 7.27
C GLY A 91 -9.68 -3.70 7.04
N PHE A 92 -8.48 -3.12 6.87
CA PHE A 92 -8.30 -1.68 6.79
C PHE A 92 -8.83 -1.09 5.47
N LEU A 93 -8.65 -1.82 4.37
CA LEU A 93 -9.18 -1.45 3.06
C LEU A 93 -10.41 -2.29 2.73
N SER A 94 -11.30 -1.74 1.91
CA SER A 94 -12.38 -2.53 1.31
C SER A 94 -11.78 -3.62 0.42
N SER A 95 -12.39 -4.81 0.43
CA SER A 95 -12.11 -5.84 -0.58
C SER A 95 -12.88 -5.61 -1.87
N ASP A 96 -13.90 -4.75 -1.85
CA ASP A 96 -14.62 -4.34 -3.07
C ASP A 96 -13.70 -3.47 -3.94
N LEU A 97 -13.26 -4.04 -5.06
CA LEU A 97 -12.41 -3.41 -6.06
C LEU A 97 -13.21 -2.95 -7.28
N GLY A 98 -14.54 -2.78 -7.14
CA GLY A 98 -15.41 -2.29 -8.20
C GLY A 98 -15.53 -3.26 -9.36
N THR A 99 -15.51 -4.56 -9.08
CA THR A 99 -15.67 -5.65 -10.05
C THR A 99 -17.10 -6.22 -9.96
N PRO A 100 -18.13 -5.50 -10.46
CA PRO A 100 -19.54 -5.88 -10.30
C PRO A 100 -19.90 -7.18 -11.05
N ASP A 101 -19.22 -7.47 -12.17
CA ASP A 101 -19.63 -8.55 -13.08
C ASP A 101 -19.03 -9.93 -12.77
N PHE A 102 -18.21 -10.07 -11.73
CA PHE A 102 -17.42 -11.30 -11.56
C PHE A 102 -18.01 -12.31 -10.58
N GLY A 103 -19.06 -11.99 -9.81
CA GLY A 103 -19.76 -12.97 -8.96
C GLY A 103 -18.85 -13.78 -8.02
N VAL A 104 -17.64 -13.29 -7.73
CA VAL A 104 -16.67 -13.99 -6.90
C VAL A 104 -16.68 -13.36 -5.50
N ASP A 105 -17.16 -14.13 -4.53
CA ASP A 105 -17.20 -13.73 -3.12
C ASP A 105 -15.82 -13.83 -2.42
N ASP A 106 -14.83 -14.46 -3.08
CA ASP A 106 -13.49 -14.63 -2.53
C ASP A 106 -12.58 -13.43 -2.81
N ALA A 107 -12.08 -12.81 -1.74
CA ALA A 107 -11.21 -11.64 -1.78
C ALA A 107 -9.87 -11.91 -2.51
N ALA A 108 -9.34 -13.14 -2.46
CA ALA A 108 -8.11 -13.47 -3.16
C ALA A 108 -8.32 -13.48 -4.68
N THR A 109 -9.46 -13.99 -5.13
CA THR A 109 -9.83 -13.99 -6.55
C THR A 109 -10.16 -12.59 -7.05
N GLN A 110 -10.88 -11.77 -6.28
CA GLN A 110 -11.11 -10.36 -6.63
C GLN A 110 -9.80 -9.59 -6.82
N LEU A 111 -8.83 -9.80 -5.91
CA LEU A 111 -7.51 -9.19 -6.01
C LEU A 111 -6.75 -9.64 -7.26
N LYS A 112 -6.84 -10.92 -7.63
CA LYS A 112 -6.23 -11.49 -8.85
C LYS A 112 -6.82 -10.84 -10.10
N THR A 113 -8.15 -10.80 -10.22
CA THR A 113 -8.86 -10.21 -11.36
C THR A 113 -8.54 -8.72 -11.49
N TYR A 114 -8.55 -7.98 -10.37
CA TYR A 114 -8.16 -6.57 -10.38
C TYR A 114 -6.70 -6.38 -10.79
N ARG A 115 -5.79 -7.26 -10.36
CA ARG A 115 -4.39 -7.22 -10.76
C ARG A 115 -4.23 -7.46 -12.25
N GLU A 116 -4.87 -8.47 -12.82
CA GLU A 116 -4.90 -8.70 -14.27
C GLU A 116 -5.35 -7.44 -15.03
N TYR A 117 -6.48 -6.86 -14.60
CA TYR A 117 -7.01 -5.62 -15.16
C TYR A 117 -5.99 -4.46 -15.10
N LEU A 118 -5.33 -4.26 -13.95
CA LEU A 118 -4.28 -3.24 -13.79
C LEU A 118 -3.13 -3.41 -14.77
N TYR A 119 -2.69 -4.65 -15.00
CA TYR A 119 -1.57 -4.93 -15.88
C TYR A 119 -1.92 -4.64 -17.34
N HIS A 120 -3.12 -5.02 -17.78
CA HIS A 120 -3.60 -4.68 -19.13
C HIS A 120 -3.75 -3.17 -19.32
N ILE A 121 -4.43 -2.46 -18.41
CA ILE A 121 -4.60 -1.01 -18.50
C ILE A 121 -3.26 -0.27 -18.35
N GLY A 122 -2.35 -0.78 -17.52
CA GLY A 122 -1.03 -0.23 -17.30
C GLY A 122 -0.09 -0.36 -18.50
N ALA A 123 -0.29 -1.37 -19.35
CA ALA A 123 0.47 -1.57 -20.58
C ALA A 123 0.03 -0.66 -21.73
N ILE A 124 -1.22 -0.16 -21.70
CA ILE A 124 -1.74 0.79 -22.70
C ILE A 124 -0.89 2.07 -22.69
N ASP A 125 -0.56 2.58 -23.87
CA ASP A 125 0.16 3.84 -23.99
C ASP A 125 -0.75 5.03 -23.63
N LYS A 126 -0.24 5.94 -22.80
CA LYS A 126 -0.91 7.19 -22.42
C LYS A 126 0.03 8.37 -22.61
N GLY A 127 0.58 8.51 -23.82
CA GLY A 127 1.20 9.72 -24.38
C GLY A 127 2.16 10.44 -23.43
N GLY A 128 3.46 10.14 -23.52
CA GLY A 128 4.49 10.78 -22.71
C GLY A 128 4.56 10.33 -21.25
N LYS A 129 3.73 9.35 -20.85
CA LYS A 129 3.79 8.70 -19.54
C LYS A 129 4.47 7.34 -19.64
N ALA A 130 5.12 6.93 -18.56
CA ALA A 130 5.64 5.57 -18.46
C ALA A 130 4.49 4.54 -18.51
N LYS A 131 4.81 3.31 -18.89
CA LYS A 131 3.86 2.20 -19.03
C LYS A 131 4.49 0.91 -18.57
N ILE A 132 3.66 -0.09 -18.26
CA ILE A 132 4.14 -1.43 -18.00
C ILE A 132 4.73 -1.98 -19.30
N SER A 133 5.99 -2.40 -19.26
CA SER A 133 6.67 -2.95 -20.44
C SER A 133 6.03 -4.27 -20.86
N ARG A 134 6.02 -4.56 -22.17
CA ARG A 134 5.50 -5.81 -22.73
C ARG A 134 6.10 -7.05 -22.07
N LYS A 135 7.41 -7.04 -21.82
CA LYS A 135 8.12 -8.12 -21.11
C LYS A 135 7.50 -8.40 -19.74
N VAL A 136 7.25 -7.36 -18.94
CA VAL A 136 6.66 -7.49 -17.60
C VAL A 136 5.22 -7.99 -17.69
N LEU A 137 4.44 -7.54 -18.68
CA LEU A 137 3.09 -8.07 -18.89
C LEU A 137 3.12 -9.56 -19.22
N GLU A 138 3.97 -9.99 -20.15
CA GLU A 138 4.13 -11.38 -20.56
C GLU A 138 4.60 -12.30 -19.41
N GLU A 139 5.51 -11.81 -18.56
CA GLU A 139 5.92 -12.48 -17.31
C GLU A 139 4.71 -12.72 -16.39
N GLU A 140 3.88 -11.70 -16.14
CA GLU A 140 2.72 -11.84 -15.27
C GLU A 140 1.59 -12.66 -15.87
N THR A 141 1.40 -12.61 -17.19
CA THR A 141 0.44 -13.47 -17.89
C THR A 141 0.83 -14.94 -17.76
N THR A 142 2.13 -15.25 -17.86
CA THR A 142 2.64 -16.64 -17.70
C THR A 142 2.45 -17.13 -16.26
N GLU A 143 2.59 -16.25 -15.27
CA GLU A 143 2.30 -16.55 -13.86
C GLU A 143 0.81 -16.44 -13.50
N GLY A 144 -0.07 -16.21 -14.48
CA GLY A 144 -1.52 -16.11 -14.30
C GLY A 144 -1.96 -14.99 -13.37
N PHE A 145 -1.15 -13.93 -13.22
CA PHE A 145 -1.34 -12.85 -12.26
C PHE A 145 -1.45 -13.30 -10.80
N GLU A 146 -0.99 -14.50 -10.48
CA GLU A 146 -0.98 -14.99 -9.11
C GLU A 146 0.17 -14.40 -8.30
N MET A 147 -0.07 -14.26 -7.00
CA MET A 147 0.95 -13.79 -6.10
C MET A 147 1.47 -14.97 -5.29
N ASN A 148 2.60 -15.53 -5.72
CA ASN A 148 3.23 -16.64 -5.02
C ASN A 148 3.81 -16.20 -3.65
N ARG A 149 4.01 -17.17 -2.76
CA ARG A 149 4.54 -16.95 -1.41
C ARG A 149 5.91 -16.24 -1.41
N LEU A 150 6.77 -16.58 -2.38
CA LEU A 150 8.10 -16.00 -2.50
C LEU A 150 8.05 -14.50 -2.82
N ARG A 151 7.19 -14.10 -3.77
CA ARG A 151 6.97 -12.71 -4.16
C ARG A 151 6.34 -11.91 -3.03
N ARG A 152 5.32 -12.45 -2.34
CA ARG A 152 4.78 -11.78 -1.12
C ARG A 152 5.87 -11.57 -0.08
N PHE A 153 6.71 -12.58 0.17
CA PHE A 153 7.84 -12.44 1.08
C PHE A 153 8.80 -11.33 0.63
N GLN A 154 9.13 -11.25 -0.67
CA GLN A 154 9.93 -10.16 -1.23
C GLN A 154 9.29 -8.79 -1.03
N TYR A 155 7.99 -8.63 -1.27
CA TYR A 155 7.27 -7.36 -1.02
C TYR A 155 7.25 -6.98 0.47
N ARG A 156 7.22 -7.96 1.37
CA ARG A 156 7.35 -7.74 2.82
C ARG A 156 8.77 -7.39 3.23
N SER A 157 9.81 -7.96 2.61
CA SER A 157 11.20 -7.74 3.01
C SER A 157 11.86 -6.52 2.36
N ARG A 158 11.40 -6.07 1.19
CA ARG A 158 12.02 -5.00 0.39
C ARG A 158 12.30 -3.69 1.13
N TYR A 159 11.43 -3.33 2.08
CA TYR A 159 11.51 -2.06 2.80
C TYR A 159 12.10 -2.26 4.20
N PHE A 160 13.43 -2.08 4.30
CA PHE A 160 14.22 -2.21 5.55
C PHE A 160 13.96 -1.08 6.57
N THR A 161 13.32 0.00 6.16
CA THR A 161 13.02 1.18 6.99
C THR A 161 12.02 0.93 8.12
N ASP A 162 11.38 -0.24 8.17
CA ASP A 162 10.36 -0.59 9.18
C ASP A 162 10.86 -1.54 10.28
N SER A 163 12.14 -1.47 10.65
CA SER A 163 12.78 -2.43 11.57
C SER A 163 12.95 -3.83 10.94
N GLY A 164 13.54 -3.90 9.74
CA GLY A 164 13.83 -5.15 9.04
C GLY A 164 15.07 -5.87 9.58
N ILE A 165 15.10 -6.21 10.88
CA ILE A 165 16.13 -7.08 11.44
C ILE A 165 15.67 -8.53 11.21
N ILE A 166 16.47 -9.30 10.47
CA ILE A 166 16.17 -10.68 10.07
C ILE A 166 17.40 -11.54 10.40
N GLY A 167 17.21 -12.70 11.02
CA GLY A 167 18.31 -13.60 11.37
C GLY A 167 17.89 -14.67 12.38
N SER A 168 18.85 -15.20 13.14
CA SER A 168 18.54 -16.06 14.29
C SER A 168 17.79 -15.28 15.36
N ARG A 169 17.04 -15.98 16.24
CA ARG A 169 16.32 -15.32 17.34
C ARG A 169 17.24 -14.41 18.16
N ALA A 170 18.38 -14.94 18.59
CA ALA A 170 19.36 -14.20 19.37
C ALA A 170 19.88 -12.96 18.62
N PHE A 171 20.22 -13.09 17.33
CA PHE A 171 20.64 -11.96 16.52
C PHE A 171 19.58 -10.86 16.45
N VAL A 172 18.32 -11.25 16.24
CA VAL A 172 17.21 -10.29 16.15
C VAL A 172 16.99 -9.55 17.47
N GLU A 173 17.05 -10.26 18.60
CA GLU A 173 16.94 -9.67 19.95
C GLU A 173 18.11 -8.72 20.23
N THR A 174 19.35 -9.13 19.96
CA THR A 174 20.55 -8.30 20.18
C THR A 174 20.50 -7.02 19.34
N GLN A 175 20.19 -7.12 18.05
CA GLN A 175 20.10 -5.94 17.19
C GLN A 175 18.92 -5.04 17.57
N TYR A 176 17.80 -5.62 18.02
CA TYR A 176 16.68 -4.83 18.52
C TYR A 176 17.11 -3.96 19.71
N GLU A 177 17.79 -4.53 20.70
CA GLU A 177 18.27 -3.79 21.87
C GLU A 177 19.20 -2.63 21.51
N ILE A 178 20.10 -2.82 20.52
CA ILE A 178 21.01 -1.77 20.05
C ILE A 178 20.25 -0.59 19.43
N PHE A 179 19.19 -0.87 18.66
CA PHE A 179 18.47 0.15 17.89
C PHE A 179 17.13 0.56 18.52
N LYS A 180 16.77 0.05 19.71
CA LYS A 180 15.43 0.27 20.29
C LYS A 180 15.11 1.76 20.48
N ASP A 181 16.10 2.54 20.89
CA ASP A 181 15.96 3.98 21.15
C ASP A 181 15.79 4.80 19.86
N HIS A 182 16.14 4.22 18.70
CA HIS A 182 15.91 4.84 17.39
C HIS A 182 14.48 4.60 16.88
N PHE A 183 13.75 3.63 17.45
CA PHE A 183 12.37 3.38 17.08
C PHE A 183 11.42 4.31 17.84
N ARG A 184 10.44 4.87 17.13
CA ARG A 184 9.38 5.72 17.73
C ARG A 184 8.25 4.92 18.38
N SER A 185 8.48 3.64 18.69
CA SER A 185 7.42 2.77 19.23
C SER A 185 7.45 2.78 20.75
N THR A 186 6.28 2.91 21.37
CA THR A 186 6.13 2.81 22.83
C THR A 186 6.00 1.38 23.33
N ARG A 187 5.84 0.40 22.42
CA ARG A 187 5.75 -1.03 22.76
C ARG A 187 7.02 -1.74 22.35
N GLU A 188 7.52 -2.63 23.21
CA GLU A 188 8.62 -3.51 22.85
C GLU A 188 8.25 -4.42 21.68
N LYS A 189 9.17 -4.54 20.72
CA LYS A 189 8.98 -5.42 19.56
C LYS A 189 9.53 -6.80 19.88
N ILE A 190 8.68 -7.81 19.71
CA ILE A 190 9.06 -9.22 19.90
C ILE A 190 9.44 -9.82 18.54
N PRO A 191 10.60 -10.48 18.41
CA PRO A 191 10.98 -11.24 17.21
C PRO A 191 9.92 -12.30 16.86
N LYS A 192 9.48 -12.31 15.60
CA LYS A 192 8.51 -13.28 15.09
C LYS A 192 9.21 -14.29 14.19
N ARG A 193 8.88 -15.58 14.35
CA ARG A 193 9.40 -16.65 13.49
C ARG A 193 8.90 -16.45 12.05
N VAL A 194 9.79 -16.62 11.07
CA VAL A 194 9.44 -16.60 9.65
C VAL A 194 8.98 -18.01 9.26
N LYS A 195 7.66 -18.18 9.09
CA LYS A 195 7.04 -19.45 8.67
C LYS A 195 7.68 -19.91 7.35
N GLY A 196 8.12 -21.17 7.29
CA GLY A 196 8.73 -21.79 6.10
C GLY A 196 10.25 -21.70 5.99
N ILE A 197 10.94 -21.01 6.92
CA ILE A 197 12.41 -21.02 7.01
C ILE A 197 12.79 -21.36 8.46
N GLU A 198 13.45 -22.49 8.66
CA GLU A 198 13.86 -22.93 9.99
C GLU A 198 14.91 -21.98 10.60
N GLY A 199 14.83 -21.75 11.92
CA GLY A 199 15.77 -20.88 12.63
C GLY A 199 15.66 -19.37 12.32
N MET A 200 14.80 -18.96 11.38
CA MET A 200 14.71 -17.57 10.92
C MET A 200 13.64 -16.78 11.70
N TYR A 201 14.04 -15.62 12.21
CA TYR A 201 13.21 -14.67 12.94
C TYR A 201 13.30 -13.28 12.30
N SER A 202 12.29 -12.45 12.52
CA SER A 202 12.24 -11.07 12.06
C SER A 202 11.44 -10.20 13.03
N LEU A 203 11.88 -8.97 13.29
CA LEU A 203 11.07 -7.97 14.02
C LEU A 203 9.87 -7.50 13.20
N LYS A 204 10.00 -7.55 11.87
CA LYS A 204 8.91 -7.27 10.93
C LYS A 204 8.08 -8.53 10.71
N ARG A 205 6.77 -8.38 10.55
CA ARG A 205 5.90 -9.49 10.15
C ARG A 205 6.19 -9.86 8.69
N LEU A 206 6.87 -11.00 8.50
CA LEU A 206 7.17 -11.56 7.17
C LEU A 206 6.32 -12.79 6.83
N ALA A 207 5.79 -13.49 7.84
CA ALA A 207 5.00 -14.71 7.68
C ALA A 207 3.51 -14.44 7.46
N GLU A 208 2.87 -15.29 6.65
CA GLU A 208 1.42 -15.46 6.68
C GLU A 208 1.10 -16.32 7.89
N ASP A 209 0.64 -15.68 8.97
CA ASP A 209 0.01 -16.38 10.11
C ASP A 209 -0.89 -17.51 9.59
#